data_AF-A0A382XAM1-F1
#
_entry.id   AF-A0A382XAM1-F1
#
_cell.length_a   1.000
_cell.length_b   1.000
_cell.length_c   1.000
_cell.angle_alpha   90.00
_cell.angle_beta   90.00
_cell.angle_gamma   90.00
#
_symmetry.space_group_name_H-M   'P 1'
#
loop_
_entity.id
_entity.type
_entity.pdbx_description
1 polymer ?
#
loop_
_entity_poly.entity_id
_entity_poly.type
_entity_poly.pdbx_seq_one_letter_code
_entity_poly.pdbx_strand_id
1 'polypeptide(L)'
;VQAQLIYSVRLYYSESISGDFPAAPDLEDAVVEILEEEKRYETILNNKRFSVLEKKYAIFPQKSGSLVLSKETFVGTRGRGGLFSARQRVSAISSGHTIEVRPVPKAFNGDHWLPGKNLSAKSKLNLPEGLIRVGDPLNQVISLSMDGVSGVLLPEINLQDLPGTKIYVDQPIIEDTESSTGISTLSRTTIGIVPTQAGKLTLPEIRIPWWNIQLDRQETAIIPAQTLEIKPSISTLPASPVIADKADSTGPVPELNDSPGIWKWLSIGLL
;
A
#
# COMPACT_ATOMS: atom_id res chain seq x y z
N VAL A 1 -16.19 11.20 7.72
CA VAL A 1 -15.32 10.50 8.68
C VAL A 1 -14.22 9.82 7.88
N GLN A 2 -12.99 9.80 8.38
CA GLN A 2 -11.75 9.25 7.79
C GLN A 2 -11.32 9.81 6.43
N ALA A 3 -12.17 10.59 5.75
CA ALA A 3 -11.82 11.36 4.58
C ALA A 3 -10.79 12.44 4.94
N GLN A 4 -9.73 12.55 4.13
CA GLN A 4 -8.71 13.57 4.30
C GLN A 4 -9.26 14.99 4.11
N LEU A 5 -8.87 15.89 5.01
CA LEU A 5 -8.98 17.33 4.84
C LEU A 5 -7.60 17.96 4.77
N ILE A 6 -7.43 18.96 3.90
CA ILE A 6 -6.20 19.75 3.82
C ILE A 6 -6.39 21.02 4.63
N TYR A 7 -5.54 21.23 5.64
CA TYR A 7 -5.54 22.45 6.44
C TYR A 7 -4.24 23.23 6.20
N SER A 8 -4.36 24.48 5.75
CA SER A 8 -3.24 25.38 5.53
C SER A 8 -3.25 26.50 6.57
N VAL A 9 -2.12 26.71 7.24
CA VAL A 9 -1.88 27.87 8.09
C VAL A 9 -0.91 28.79 7.38
N ARG A 10 -1.30 30.05 7.16
CA ARG A 10 -0.51 31.04 6.42
C ARG A 10 -0.29 32.29 7.23
N LEU A 11 0.97 32.70 7.39
CA LEU A 11 1.36 33.98 7.97
C LEU A 11 1.82 34.92 6.86
N TYR A 12 1.10 36.02 6.70
CA TYR A 12 1.44 37.10 5.76
C TYR A 12 2.18 38.20 6.51
N TYR A 13 3.36 38.59 6.04
CA TYR A 13 4.17 39.65 6.65
C TYR A 13 4.87 40.51 5.60
N SER A 14 4.97 41.82 5.86
CA SER A 14 5.63 42.77 4.96
C SER A 14 6.96 43.32 5.50
N GLU A 15 7.29 43.00 6.75
CA GLU A 15 8.51 43.42 7.43
C GLU A 15 9.25 42.20 7.95
N SER A 16 10.56 42.31 8.19
CA SER A 16 11.35 41.21 8.75
C SER A 16 10.83 40.85 10.13
N ILE A 17 10.39 39.60 10.27
CA ILE A 17 9.93 39.00 11.52
C ILE A 17 10.78 37.76 11.85
N SER A 18 10.88 37.47 13.15
CA SER A 18 11.44 36.22 13.68
C SER A 18 10.51 35.66 14.76
N GLY A 19 10.48 34.35 14.94
CA GLY A 19 9.62 33.67 15.90
C GLY A 19 9.21 32.30 15.37
N ASP A 20 8.74 31.45 16.27
CA ASP A 20 8.33 30.11 15.91
C ASP A 20 6.92 30.14 15.34
N PHE A 21 6.74 29.40 14.25
CA PHE A 21 5.42 29.18 13.69
C PHE A 21 4.63 28.23 14.60
N PRO A 22 3.30 28.37 14.71
CA PRO A 22 2.49 27.44 15.48
C PRO A 22 2.79 25.96 15.19
N ALA A 23 2.65 25.14 16.23
CA ALA A 23 2.70 23.69 16.12
C ALA A 23 1.52 23.16 15.30
N ALA A 24 1.54 21.86 14.98
CA ALA A 24 0.37 21.23 14.39
C ALA A 24 -0.84 21.34 15.33
N PRO A 25 -2.08 21.50 14.81
CA PRO A 25 -3.27 21.50 15.63
C PRO A 25 -3.40 20.20 16.44
N ASP A 26 -3.64 20.32 17.74
CA ASP A 26 -3.92 19.17 18.61
C ASP A 26 -5.42 18.85 18.56
N LEU A 27 -5.77 17.68 18.02
CA LEU A 27 -7.14 17.26 17.76
C LEU A 27 -7.36 15.87 18.33
N GLU A 28 -8.20 15.76 19.36
CA GLU A 28 -8.47 14.50 20.07
C GLU A 28 -9.07 13.41 19.15
N ASP A 29 -9.95 13.81 18.23
CA ASP A 29 -10.68 12.89 17.34
C ASP A 29 -10.20 12.94 15.89
N ALA A 30 -8.96 13.33 15.64
CA ALA A 30 -8.38 13.32 14.31
C ALA A 30 -6.89 12.99 14.33
N VAL A 31 -6.43 12.28 13.31
CA VAL A 31 -5.00 12.12 13.05
C VAL A 31 -4.54 13.30 12.21
N VAL A 32 -3.42 13.92 12.57
CA VAL A 32 -2.85 15.08 11.90
C VAL A 32 -1.46 14.72 11.38
N GLU A 33 -1.31 14.74 10.06
CA GLU A 33 -0.06 14.49 9.36
C GLU A 33 0.47 15.79 8.75
N ILE A 34 1.79 16.00 8.80
CA ILE A 34 2.41 17.18 8.21
C ILE A 34 2.68 16.92 6.73
N LEU A 35 2.10 17.75 5.85
CA LEU A 35 2.32 17.67 4.41
C LEU A 35 3.40 18.65 3.91
N GLU A 36 3.58 19.74 4.66
CA GLU A 36 4.56 20.79 4.35
C GLU A 36 4.97 21.45 5.66
N GLU A 37 6.21 21.20 6.10
CA GLU A 37 6.75 21.77 7.35
C GLU A 37 6.98 23.27 7.26
N GLU A 38 7.44 23.76 6.10
CA GLU A 38 7.72 25.16 5.87
C GLU A 38 7.81 25.47 4.36
N LYS A 39 6.87 26.27 3.87
CA LYS A 39 6.93 26.85 2.53
C LYS A 39 6.95 28.37 2.60
N ARG A 40 7.96 28.97 1.99
CA ARG A 40 8.09 30.44 1.87
C ARG A 40 7.92 30.90 0.43
N TYR A 41 7.09 31.91 0.23
CA TYR A 41 6.89 32.55 -1.07
C TYR A 41 6.43 33.98 -0.91
N GLU A 42 6.44 34.75 -2.00
CA GLU A 42 5.89 36.10 -2.02
C GLU A 42 4.55 36.14 -2.76
N THR A 43 3.67 37.04 -2.34
CA THR A 43 2.41 37.31 -3.02
C THR A 43 2.03 38.77 -2.96
N ILE A 44 1.14 39.20 -3.84
CA ILE A 44 0.56 40.54 -3.84
C ILE A 44 -0.89 40.42 -3.39
N LEU A 45 -1.24 41.09 -2.30
CA LEU A 45 -2.60 41.17 -1.77
C LEU A 45 -2.97 42.64 -1.61
N ASN A 46 -4.09 43.07 -2.20
CA ASN A 46 -4.54 44.46 -2.16
C ASN A 46 -3.45 45.47 -2.59
N ASN A 47 -2.77 45.19 -3.71
CA ASN A 47 -1.64 45.97 -4.24
C ASN A 47 -0.41 46.11 -3.31
N LYS A 48 -0.32 45.31 -2.24
CA LYS A 48 0.84 45.28 -1.33
C LYS A 48 1.55 43.93 -1.41
N ARG A 49 2.89 43.96 -1.46
CA ARG A 49 3.74 42.75 -1.44
C ARG A 49 3.84 42.21 -0.02
N PHE A 50 3.65 40.90 0.12
CA PHE A 50 3.82 40.14 1.35
C PHE A 50 4.74 38.96 1.11
N SER A 51 5.59 38.66 2.09
CA SER A 51 6.13 37.33 2.26
C SER A 51 5.10 36.47 2.97
N VAL A 52 5.02 35.20 2.59
CA VAL A 52 4.11 34.20 3.15
C VAL A 52 4.94 33.04 3.67
N LEU A 53 4.67 32.66 4.91
CA LEU A 53 5.10 31.38 5.47
C LEU A 53 3.86 30.48 5.59
N GLU A 54 3.88 29.33 4.92
CA GLU A 54 2.78 28.36 4.88
C GLU A 54 3.23 27.02 5.48
N LYS A 55 2.40 26.47 6.36
CA LYS A 55 2.43 25.06 6.76
C LYS A 55 1.16 24.38 6.28
N LYS A 56 1.25 23.11 5.91
CA LYS A 56 0.10 22.30 5.48
C LYS A 56 0.03 21.00 6.24
N TYR A 57 -1.21 20.60 6.53
CA TYR A 57 -1.53 19.37 7.25
C TYR A 57 -2.59 18.58 6.50
N ALA A 58 -2.50 17.26 6.56
CA ALA A 58 -3.60 16.36 6.28
C ALA A 58 -4.27 16.01 7.62
N ILE A 59 -5.57 16.19 7.71
CA ILE A 59 -6.36 15.88 8.89
C ILE A 59 -7.33 14.75 8.53
N PHE A 60 -7.29 13.67 9.31
CA PHE A 60 -8.14 12.48 9.15
C PHE A 60 -9.05 12.32 10.37
N PRO A 61 -10.30 12.79 10.32
CA PRO A 61 -11.23 12.70 11.44
C PRO A 61 -11.61 11.24 11.72
N GLN A 62 -11.56 10.82 12.98
CA GLN A 62 -11.84 9.44 13.39
C GLN A 62 -13.31 9.21 13.76
N LYS A 63 -14.11 10.28 13.92
CA LYS A 63 -15.56 10.20 14.14
C LYS A 63 -16.34 11.21 13.31
N SER A 64 -17.65 10.96 13.15
CA SER A 64 -18.58 11.93 12.58
C SER A 64 -19.04 12.97 13.61
N GLY A 65 -19.40 14.16 13.14
CA GLY A 65 -19.85 15.30 13.94
C GLY A 65 -18.96 16.54 13.75
N SER A 66 -19.12 17.51 14.64
CA SER A 66 -18.40 18.78 14.57
C SER A 66 -16.92 18.63 14.96
N LEU A 67 -16.02 18.89 14.01
CA LEU A 67 -14.59 19.05 14.21
C LEU A 67 -14.25 20.54 14.31
N VAL A 68 -13.69 20.96 15.45
CA VAL A 68 -13.33 22.37 15.69
C VAL A 68 -11.82 22.54 15.56
N LEU A 69 -11.40 23.35 14.58
CA LEU A 69 -10.04 23.83 14.45
C LEU A 69 -9.95 25.18 15.15
N SER A 70 -9.23 25.22 16.27
CA SER A 70 -9.02 26.43 17.06
C SER A 70 -8.25 27.49 16.27
N LYS A 71 -8.28 28.72 16.78
CA LYS A 71 -7.45 29.81 16.24
C LYS A 71 -5.99 29.53 16.56
N GLU A 72 -5.14 29.66 15.56
CA GLU A 72 -3.70 29.56 15.70
C GLU A 72 -3.11 30.93 16.01
N THR A 73 -2.14 30.99 16.94
CA THR A 73 -1.49 32.24 17.33
C THR A 73 -0.01 32.20 17.04
N PHE A 74 0.44 33.06 16.12
CA PHE A 74 1.85 33.35 15.93
C PHE A 74 2.31 34.43 16.92
N VAL A 75 3.48 34.24 17.53
CA VAL A 75 4.15 35.24 18.36
C VAL A 75 5.60 35.37 17.90
N GLY A 76 6.02 36.61 17.65
CA GLY A 76 7.37 36.87 17.19
C GLY A 76 7.86 38.28 17.50
N THR A 77 8.95 38.67 16.86
CA THR A 77 9.53 40.00 16.92
C THR A 77 9.75 40.55 15.53
N ARG A 78 9.46 41.84 15.35
CA ARG A 78 9.66 42.60 14.11
C ARG A 78 10.90 43.51 14.25
N GLY A 79 11.73 43.56 13.20
CA GLY A 79 12.89 44.46 13.08
C GLY A 79 14.23 43.75 12.84
N ARG A 80 15.13 44.38 12.06
CA ARG A 80 16.50 43.86 11.81
C ARG A 80 17.37 44.10 13.05
N GLY A 81 17.71 43.05 13.79
CA GLY A 81 18.45 43.17 15.07
C GLY A 81 19.86 43.77 14.95
N GLY A 82 19.97 45.09 15.01
CA GLY A 82 21.21 45.86 15.16
C GLY A 82 21.19 46.72 16.41
N LEU A 83 22.34 47.30 16.79
CA LEU A 83 22.54 48.09 18.02
C LEU A 83 21.59 49.30 18.17
N PHE A 84 20.90 49.71 17.11
CA PHE A 84 19.99 50.87 17.07
C PHE A 84 18.56 50.52 16.63
N SER A 85 18.23 49.23 16.41
CA SER A 85 16.90 48.81 15.96
C SER A 85 16.11 48.18 17.11
N ALA A 86 15.02 48.82 17.52
CA ALA A 86 14.13 48.27 18.53
C ALA A 86 13.41 47.01 17.98
N ARG A 87 13.64 45.86 18.63
CA ARG A 87 12.83 44.65 18.39
C ARG A 87 11.47 44.86 19.02
N GLN A 88 10.42 44.90 18.20
CA GLN A 88 9.05 45.03 18.67
C GLN A 88 8.38 43.66 18.69
N ARG A 89 7.78 43.26 19.82
CA ARG A 89 6.95 42.05 19.88
C ARG A 89 5.72 42.23 19.00
N VAL A 90 5.42 41.21 18.19
CA VAL A 90 4.27 41.15 17.30
C VAL A 90 3.55 39.81 17.47
N SER A 91 2.25 39.80 17.23
CA SER A 91 1.45 38.59 17.21
C SER A 91 0.42 38.64 16.09
N ALA A 92 0.07 37.48 15.56
CA ALA A 92 -1.01 37.32 14.60
C ALA A 92 -1.87 36.14 15.03
N ILE A 93 -3.19 36.25 14.83
CA ILE A 93 -4.16 35.22 15.21
C ILE A 93 -4.94 34.85 13.95
N SER A 94 -5.05 33.54 13.66
CA SER A 94 -5.83 33.05 12.53
C SER A 94 -7.33 33.00 12.84
N SER A 95 -8.14 32.73 11.82
CA SER A 95 -9.53 32.32 12.03
C SER A 95 -9.58 30.85 12.44
N GLY A 96 -10.48 30.55 13.39
CA GLY A 96 -10.87 29.18 13.69
C GLY A 96 -11.86 28.68 12.65
N HIS A 97 -11.99 27.36 12.53
CA HIS A 97 -12.92 26.73 11.59
C HIS A 97 -13.70 25.64 12.32
N THR A 98 -14.96 25.47 11.91
CA THR A 98 -15.77 24.34 12.35
C THR A 98 -16.18 23.56 11.12
N ILE A 99 -15.83 22.28 11.08
CA ILE A 99 -16.10 21.39 9.96
C ILE A 99 -17.09 20.32 10.43
N GLU A 100 -18.18 20.15 9.69
CA GLU A 100 -19.12 19.07 9.95
C GLU A 100 -18.65 17.78 9.24
N VAL A 101 -18.20 16.81 10.03
CA VAL A 101 -17.72 15.52 9.52
C VAL A 101 -18.90 14.58 9.34
N ARG A 102 -19.24 14.28 8.08
CA ARG A 102 -20.34 13.35 7.76
C ARG A 102 -20.02 11.91 8.19
N PRO A 103 -21.03 11.11 8.62
CA PRO A 103 -20.87 9.67 8.82
C PRO A 103 -20.69 8.94 7.49
N VAL A 104 -20.37 7.64 7.56
CA VAL A 104 -20.38 6.76 6.38
C VAL A 104 -21.78 6.78 5.76
N PRO A 105 -21.93 7.08 4.45
CA PRO A 105 -23.21 7.09 3.79
C PRO A 105 -23.90 5.72 3.85
N LYS A 106 -25.20 5.68 4.16
CA LYS A 106 -25.98 4.43 4.21
C LYS A 106 -26.01 3.66 2.89
N ALA A 107 -25.75 4.34 1.77
CA ALA A 107 -25.69 3.74 0.45
C ALA A 107 -24.39 2.99 0.17
N PHE A 108 -23.35 3.18 1.00
CA PHE A 108 -22.09 2.47 0.85
C PHE A 108 -22.25 1.01 1.25
N ASN A 109 -21.78 0.09 0.41
CA ASN A 109 -21.95 -1.36 0.60
C ASN A 109 -20.63 -2.17 0.51
N GLY A 110 -19.49 -1.49 0.56
CA GLY A 110 -18.18 -2.16 0.62
C GLY A 110 -17.80 -2.56 2.04
N ASP A 111 -16.97 -3.59 2.16
CA ASP A 111 -16.46 -4.08 3.45
C ASP A 111 -15.43 -3.12 4.08
N HIS A 112 -14.71 -2.37 3.25
CA HIS A 112 -13.68 -1.41 3.67
C HIS A 112 -14.12 0.02 3.33
N TRP A 113 -14.22 0.88 4.34
CA TRP A 113 -14.52 2.29 4.11
C TRP A 113 -13.30 3.04 3.58
N LEU A 114 -13.32 3.38 2.29
CA LEU A 114 -12.22 4.02 1.58
C LEU A 114 -12.66 5.39 1.01
N PRO A 115 -12.66 6.46 1.81
CA PRO A 115 -13.08 7.80 1.38
C PRO A 115 -11.94 8.59 0.72
N GLY A 116 -11.72 8.40 -0.57
CA GLY A 116 -10.63 9.04 -1.30
C GLY A 116 -11.07 9.78 -2.56
N LYS A 117 -10.08 10.31 -3.29
CA LYS A 117 -10.31 11.08 -4.53
C LYS A 117 -10.24 10.20 -5.77
N ASN A 118 -9.30 9.27 -5.78
CA ASN A 118 -9.03 8.40 -6.92
C ASN A 118 -8.52 7.06 -6.39
N LEU A 119 -9.07 5.96 -6.91
CA LEU A 119 -8.58 4.60 -6.64
C LEU A 119 -8.32 3.92 -7.98
N SER A 120 -7.09 3.45 -8.17
CA SER A 120 -6.67 2.61 -9.30
C SER A 120 -6.27 1.24 -8.80
N ALA A 121 -6.88 0.19 -9.34
CA ALA A 121 -6.50 -1.19 -9.12
C ALA A 121 -5.95 -1.78 -10.43
N LYS A 122 -4.73 -2.33 -10.39
CA LYS A 122 -4.07 -2.94 -11.54
C LYS A 122 -3.52 -4.31 -11.16
N SER A 123 -3.46 -5.20 -12.14
CA SER A 123 -2.83 -6.51 -12.00
C SER A 123 -1.83 -6.71 -13.12
N LYS A 124 -0.68 -7.27 -12.78
CA LYS A 124 0.33 -7.74 -13.73
C LYS A 124 0.63 -9.20 -13.43
N LEU A 125 0.22 -10.08 -14.33
CA LEU A 125 0.58 -11.49 -14.29
C LEU A 125 1.86 -11.72 -15.10
N ASN A 126 2.92 -12.19 -14.44
CA ASN A 126 4.17 -12.54 -15.11
C ASN A 126 4.05 -13.94 -15.69
N LEU A 127 4.02 -14.03 -17.01
CA LEU A 127 3.91 -15.29 -17.74
C LEU A 127 5.29 -15.76 -18.22
N PRO A 128 5.58 -17.07 -18.21
CA PRO A 128 6.78 -17.61 -18.80
C PRO A 128 6.77 -17.45 -20.32
N GLU A 129 7.96 -17.45 -20.95
CA GLU A 129 8.10 -17.51 -22.40
C GLU A 129 7.74 -18.94 -22.90
N GLY A 130 6.44 -19.22 -23.06
CA GLY A 130 5.97 -20.50 -23.56
C GLY A 130 4.58 -20.92 -23.06
N LEU A 131 4.30 -22.22 -23.18
CA LEU A 131 3.07 -22.80 -22.65
C LEU A 131 3.17 -22.95 -21.13
N ILE A 132 2.14 -22.51 -20.42
CA ILE A 132 2.00 -22.71 -18.98
C ILE A 132 1.59 -24.16 -18.72
N ARG A 133 2.24 -24.82 -17.76
CA ARG A 133 1.99 -26.23 -17.41
C ARG A 133 1.65 -26.39 -15.94
N VAL A 134 1.10 -27.56 -15.62
CA VAL A 134 0.92 -28.01 -14.24
C VAL A 134 2.28 -28.03 -13.53
N GLY A 135 2.36 -27.34 -12.39
CA GLY A 135 3.57 -27.17 -11.59
C GLY A 135 4.33 -25.88 -11.85
N ASP A 136 4.06 -25.15 -12.93
CA ASP A 136 4.76 -23.91 -13.24
C ASP A 136 4.33 -22.78 -12.27
N PRO A 137 5.27 -22.12 -11.58
CA PRO A 137 4.92 -21.01 -10.71
C PRO A 137 4.58 -19.76 -11.54
N LEU A 138 3.45 -19.14 -11.22
CA LEU A 138 3.02 -17.86 -11.79
C LEU A 138 2.99 -16.81 -10.69
N ASN A 139 3.49 -15.61 -10.99
CA ASN A 139 3.46 -14.50 -10.05
C ASN A 139 2.52 -13.42 -10.58
N GLN A 140 1.47 -13.14 -9.82
CA GLN A 140 0.55 -12.02 -10.06
C GLN A 140 0.87 -10.90 -9.08
N VAL A 141 1.26 -9.74 -9.60
CA VAL A 141 1.46 -8.53 -8.80
C VAL A 141 0.21 -7.67 -8.93
N ILE A 142 -0.47 -7.45 -7.81
CA ILE A 142 -1.61 -6.55 -7.70
C ILE A 142 -1.13 -5.23 -7.12
N SER A 143 -1.51 -4.12 -7.74
CA SER A 143 -1.15 -2.77 -7.32
C SER A 143 -2.42 -1.95 -7.12
N LEU A 144 -2.60 -1.47 -5.89
CA LEU A 144 -3.66 -0.54 -5.51
C LEU A 144 -3.04 0.82 -5.24
N SER A 145 -3.54 1.86 -5.92
CA SER A 145 -3.10 3.24 -5.70
C SER A 145 -4.29 4.10 -5.33
N MET A 146 -4.17 4.85 -4.25
CA MET A 146 -5.26 5.68 -3.74
C MET A 146 -4.79 7.06 -3.29
N ASP A 147 -5.57 8.09 -3.60
CA ASP A 147 -5.34 9.47 -3.14
C ASP A 147 -6.26 9.83 -1.97
N GLY A 148 -5.66 10.32 -0.87
CA GLY A 148 -6.36 10.83 0.30
C GLY A 148 -6.76 9.80 1.36
N VAL A 149 -6.22 8.58 1.29
CA VAL A 149 -6.42 7.50 2.26
C VAL A 149 -5.08 6.82 2.50
N SER A 150 -4.67 6.65 3.76
CA SER A 150 -3.43 5.92 4.10
C SER A 150 -3.52 4.45 3.69
N GLY A 151 -2.38 3.86 3.29
CA GLY A 151 -2.30 2.48 2.84
C GLY A 151 -2.68 1.43 3.87
N VAL A 152 -2.60 1.76 5.15
CA VAL A 152 -3.05 0.85 6.23
C VAL A 152 -4.55 0.56 6.16
N LEU A 153 -5.34 1.44 5.54
CA LEU A 153 -6.79 1.22 5.36
C LEU A 153 -7.12 0.44 4.08
N LEU A 154 -6.16 0.27 3.16
CA LEU A 154 -6.41 -0.47 1.92
C LEU A 154 -6.68 -1.95 2.20
N PRO A 155 -7.58 -2.59 1.45
CA PRO A 155 -7.92 -3.99 1.65
C PRO A 155 -6.75 -4.91 1.29
N GLU A 156 -6.57 -5.95 2.08
CA GLU A 156 -5.70 -7.06 1.71
C GLU A 156 -6.36 -7.90 0.62
N ILE A 157 -5.68 -8.06 -0.51
CA ILE A 157 -6.22 -8.82 -1.64
C ILE A 157 -5.88 -10.30 -1.46
N ASN A 158 -6.91 -11.09 -1.18
CA ASN A 158 -6.81 -12.54 -1.06
C ASN A 158 -7.62 -13.22 -2.16
N LEU A 159 -6.96 -14.03 -2.97
CA LEU A 159 -7.62 -14.95 -3.90
C LEU A 159 -7.93 -16.23 -3.12
N GLN A 160 -9.16 -16.39 -2.63
CA GLN A 160 -9.51 -17.61 -1.90
C GLN A 160 -9.53 -18.83 -2.84
N ASP A 161 -8.89 -19.92 -2.40
CA ASP A 161 -9.00 -21.31 -2.87
C ASP A 161 -9.44 -21.51 -4.33
N LEU A 162 -8.68 -20.95 -5.27
CA LEU A 162 -8.87 -21.23 -6.70
C LEU A 162 -8.73 -22.73 -6.94
N PRO A 163 -9.79 -23.43 -7.41
CA PRO A 163 -9.74 -24.86 -7.64
C PRO A 163 -8.59 -25.23 -8.58
N GLY A 164 -7.86 -26.30 -8.24
CA GLY A 164 -6.73 -26.75 -9.05
C GLY A 164 -5.51 -25.85 -8.98
N THR A 165 -5.34 -25.07 -7.90
CA THR A 165 -4.12 -24.27 -7.65
C THR A 165 -3.64 -24.38 -6.20
N LYS A 166 -2.36 -24.08 -5.97
CA LYS A 166 -1.85 -23.68 -4.67
C LYS A 166 -1.54 -22.18 -4.73
N ILE A 167 -2.03 -21.44 -3.76
CA ILE A 167 -1.88 -19.98 -3.69
C ILE A 167 -1.03 -19.62 -2.48
N TYR A 168 -0.10 -18.69 -2.68
CA TYR A 168 0.68 -18.07 -1.62
C TYR A 168 0.57 -16.56 -1.80
N VAL A 169 0.14 -15.85 -0.76
CA VAL A 169 -0.02 -14.40 -0.77
C VAL A 169 1.06 -13.81 0.12
N ASP A 170 1.89 -12.94 -0.44
CA ASP A 170 2.89 -12.20 0.32
C ASP A 170 2.21 -11.04 1.06
N GLN A 171 2.82 -10.58 2.16
CA GLN A 171 2.36 -9.35 2.83
C GLN A 171 2.45 -8.15 1.87
N PRO A 172 1.46 -7.24 1.89
CA PRO A 172 1.49 -6.06 1.05
C PRO A 172 2.66 -5.15 1.41
N ILE A 173 3.36 -4.65 0.39
CA ILE A 173 4.32 -3.56 0.52
C ILE A 173 3.55 -2.26 0.32
N ILE A 174 3.50 -1.44 1.36
CA ILE A 174 2.77 -0.17 1.38
C ILE A 174 3.75 0.99 1.36
N GLU A 175 3.51 1.94 0.47
CA GLU A 175 4.23 3.20 0.31
C GLU A 175 3.21 4.34 0.41
N ASP A 176 3.26 5.11 1.50
CA ASP A 176 2.55 6.39 1.62
C ASP A 176 3.52 7.51 1.22
N THR A 177 3.03 8.49 0.47
CA THR A 177 3.80 9.66 0.01
C THR A 177 3.01 10.92 0.32
N GLU A 178 3.60 11.79 1.13
CA GLU A 178 3.03 13.10 1.44
C GLU A 178 3.39 14.13 0.37
N SER A 179 2.44 14.97 0.03
CA SER A 179 2.66 16.12 -0.82
C SER A 179 1.76 17.28 -0.41
N SER A 180 2.03 18.47 -0.95
CA SER A 180 1.24 19.67 -0.64
C SER A 180 -0.25 19.60 -1.04
N THR A 181 -0.68 18.53 -1.74
CA THR A 181 -2.07 18.24 -2.14
C THR A 181 -2.73 17.11 -1.34
N GLY A 182 -1.97 16.44 -0.46
CA GLY A 182 -2.42 15.33 0.38
C GLY A 182 -1.48 14.14 0.38
N ILE A 183 -1.95 13.05 0.98
CA ILE A 183 -1.32 11.73 0.96
C ILE A 183 -1.75 11.00 -0.31
N SER A 184 -0.78 10.40 -0.99
CA SER A 184 -0.98 9.41 -2.05
C SER A 184 -0.35 8.10 -1.62
N THR A 185 -1.04 7.01 -1.88
CA THR A 185 -0.68 5.69 -1.37
C THR A 185 -0.54 4.70 -2.51
N LEU A 186 0.39 3.77 -2.34
CA LEU A 186 0.57 2.61 -3.20
C LEU A 186 0.75 1.34 -2.36
N SER A 187 -0.14 0.36 -2.55
CA SER A 187 0.00 -0.98 -2.01
C SER A 187 0.30 -1.96 -3.14
N ARG A 188 1.34 -2.79 -2.97
CA ARG A 188 1.68 -3.88 -3.89
C ARG A 188 1.63 -5.21 -3.17
N THR A 189 0.84 -6.14 -3.69
CA THR A 189 0.72 -7.51 -3.19
C THR A 189 1.16 -8.47 -4.27
N THR A 190 2.08 -9.38 -3.95
CA THR A 190 2.46 -10.48 -4.85
C THR A 190 1.73 -11.74 -4.45
N ILE A 191 1.13 -12.39 -5.43
CA ILE A 191 0.43 -13.66 -5.28
C ILE A 191 1.16 -14.69 -6.14
N GLY A 192 1.74 -15.69 -5.48
CA GLY A 192 2.27 -16.89 -6.11
C GLY A 192 1.16 -17.90 -6.37
N ILE A 193 1.03 -18.34 -7.61
CA ILE A 193 -0.02 -19.25 -8.08
C ILE A 193 0.66 -20.44 -8.75
N VAL A 194 0.45 -21.64 -8.20
CA VAL A 194 0.98 -22.88 -8.77
C VAL A 194 -0.19 -23.75 -9.25
N PRO A 195 -0.43 -23.89 -10.56
CA PRO A 195 -1.46 -24.77 -11.09
C PRO A 195 -1.16 -26.23 -10.76
N THR A 196 -2.15 -26.97 -10.28
CA THR A 196 -2.07 -28.40 -9.93
C THR A 196 -2.85 -29.29 -10.89
N GLN A 197 -3.66 -28.71 -11.79
CA GLN A 197 -4.46 -29.42 -12.79
C GLN A 197 -4.34 -28.75 -14.16
N ALA A 198 -4.39 -29.58 -15.21
CA ALA A 198 -4.45 -29.08 -16.58
C ALA A 198 -5.88 -28.64 -16.93
N GLY A 199 -6.01 -27.71 -17.87
CA GLY A 199 -7.30 -27.16 -18.30
C GLY A 199 -7.33 -25.64 -18.21
N LYS A 200 -8.53 -25.07 -18.07
CA LYS A 200 -8.72 -23.63 -17.93
C LYS A 200 -8.58 -23.23 -16.47
N LEU A 201 -7.67 -22.31 -16.18
CA LEU A 201 -7.56 -21.64 -14.88
C LEU A 201 -8.08 -20.22 -15.03
N THR A 202 -9.12 -19.85 -14.29
CA THR A 202 -9.70 -18.51 -14.31
C THR A 202 -9.38 -17.80 -13.01
N LEU A 203 -8.56 -16.76 -13.08
CA LEU A 203 -8.36 -15.79 -12.01
C LEU A 203 -9.62 -14.91 -11.95
N PRO A 204 -10.33 -14.83 -10.81
CA PRO A 204 -11.58 -14.12 -10.71
C PRO A 204 -11.39 -12.61 -10.87
N GLU A 205 -12.48 -11.94 -11.20
CA GLU A 205 -12.55 -10.49 -11.11
C GLU A 205 -12.45 -10.06 -9.64
N ILE A 206 -11.64 -9.03 -9.37
CA ILE A 206 -11.55 -8.42 -8.05
C ILE A 206 -12.22 -7.04 -8.14
N ARG A 207 -13.17 -6.80 -7.24
CA ARG A 207 -13.94 -5.55 -7.17
C ARG A 207 -13.64 -4.87 -5.84
N ILE A 208 -13.25 -3.61 -5.88
CA ILE A 208 -12.93 -2.82 -4.69
C ILE A 208 -13.85 -1.62 -4.68
N PRO A 209 -14.98 -1.69 -3.95
CA PRO A 209 -15.85 -0.54 -3.73
C PRO A 209 -15.12 0.53 -2.92
N TRP A 210 -15.28 1.78 -3.28
CA TRP A 210 -14.69 2.92 -2.57
C TRP A 210 -15.61 4.14 -2.70
N TRP A 211 -15.47 5.10 -1.80
CA TRP A 211 -16.27 6.33 -1.86
C TRP A 211 -15.45 7.46 -2.49
N ASN A 212 -15.90 7.91 -3.66
CA ASN A 212 -15.31 9.06 -4.32
C ASN A 212 -15.84 10.34 -3.65
N ILE A 213 -15.00 10.99 -2.84
CA ILE A 213 -15.37 12.21 -2.11
C ILE A 213 -15.54 13.44 -3.02
N GLN A 214 -15.02 13.40 -4.25
CA GLN A 214 -15.17 14.49 -5.22
C GLN A 214 -16.51 14.41 -5.94
N LEU A 215 -17.00 13.19 -6.19
CA LEU A 215 -18.27 12.92 -6.87
C LEU A 215 -19.42 12.59 -5.90
N ASP A 216 -19.10 12.50 -4.60
CA ASP A 216 -20.00 12.14 -3.51
C ASP A 216 -20.84 10.88 -3.80
N ARG A 217 -20.16 9.83 -4.29
CA ARG A 217 -20.79 8.55 -4.62
C ARG A 217 -19.82 7.39 -4.47
N GLN A 218 -20.39 6.19 -4.34
CA GLN A 218 -19.62 4.97 -4.45
C GLN A 218 -19.16 4.73 -5.89
N GLU A 219 -17.89 4.38 -6.06
CA GLU A 219 -17.32 3.86 -7.29
C GLU A 219 -16.68 2.49 -7.00
N THR A 220 -16.23 1.79 -8.05
CA THR A 220 -15.63 0.47 -7.90
C THR A 220 -14.44 0.35 -8.82
N ALA A 221 -13.26 0.13 -8.24
CA ALA A 221 -12.08 -0.25 -9.02
C ALA A 221 -12.17 -1.75 -9.32
N ILE A 222 -11.94 -2.12 -10.58
CA ILE A 222 -12.11 -3.50 -11.05
C ILE A 222 -10.79 -3.98 -11.64
N ILE A 223 -10.31 -5.11 -11.14
CA ILE A 223 -9.31 -5.93 -11.82
C ILE A 223 -10.08 -7.03 -12.56
N PRO A 224 -10.07 -7.03 -13.91
CA PRO A 224 -10.88 -7.96 -14.67
C PRO A 224 -10.41 -9.41 -14.47
N ALA A 225 -11.36 -10.35 -14.59
CA ALA A 225 -11.04 -11.77 -14.60
C ALA A 225 -10.09 -12.11 -15.76
N GLN A 226 -9.13 -13.00 -15.51
CA GLN A 226 -8.17 -13.45 -16.51
C GLN A 226 -8.19 -14.97 -16.59
N THR A 227 -8.33 -15.53 -17.80
CA THR A 227 -8.31 -16.98 -18.02
C THR A 227 -7.01 -17.40 -18.69
N LEU A 228 -6.41 -18.46 -18.17
CA LEU A 228 -5.18 -19.07 -18.63
C LEU A 228 -5.47 -20.51 -19.06
N GLU A 229 -4.72 -20.97 -20.06
CA GLU A 229 -4.75 -22.39 -20.46
C GLU A 229 -3.52 -23.10 -19.89
N ILE A 230 -3.77 -24.07 -19.00
CA ILE A 230 -2.75 -24.87 -18.33
C ILE A 230 -2.61 -26.20 -19.04
N LYS A 231 -1.43 -26.48 -19.58
CA LYS A 231 -1.12 -27.74 -20.24
C LYS A 231 -0.68 -28.81 -19.21
N PRO A 232 -0.79 -30.10 -19.54
CA PRO A 232 -0.25 -31.15 -18.70
C PRO A 232 1.26 -30.97 -18.43
N SER A 233 1.70 -31.41 -17.26
CA SER A 233 3.12 -31.49 -16.92
C SER A 233 3.84 -32.46 -17.88
N ILE A 234 5.10 -32.17 -18.20
CA ILE A 234 5.94 -33.07 -18.99
C ILE A 234 6.54 -34.08 -18.02
N SER A 235 5.77 -35.11 -17.69
CA SER A 235 6.29 -36.24 -16.92
C SER A 235 7.13 -37.14 -17.84
N THR A 236 8.43 -36.87 -17.96
CA THR A 236 9.40 -37.91 -18.36
C THR A 236 9.71 -38.77 -17.14
N LEU A 237 8.81 -39.68 -16.80
CA LEU A 237 9.23 -40.87 -16.05
C LEU A 237 9.91 -41.79 -17.07
N PRO A 238 11.18 -42.17 -16.92
CA PRO A 238 11.67 -43.33 -17.65
C PRO A 238 10.77 -44.50 -17.24
N ALA A 239 10.12 -45.12 -18.22
CA ALA A 239 9.53 -46.43 -18.00
C ALA A 239 10.66 -47.34 -17.50
N SER A 240 10.63 -47.72 -16.23
CA SER A 240 11.48 -48.82 -15.76
C SER A 240 11.17 -50.00 -16.67
N PRO A 241 12.17 -50.61 -17.34
CA PRO A 241 11.91 -51.81 -18.10
C PRO A 241 11.41 -52.85 -17.11
N VAL A 242 10.17 -53.30 -17.31
CA VAL A 242 9.69 -54.54 -16.70
C VAL A 242 10.54 -55.63 -17.33
N ILE A 243 11.62 -56.04 -16.64
CA ILE A 243 12.28 -57.29 -16.94
C ILE A 243 11.26 -58.37 -16.61
N ALA A 244 10.66 -58.95 -17.64
CA ALA A 244 9.87 -60.15 -17.52
C ALA A 244 10.81 -61.28 -17.10
N ASP A 245 10.86 -61.54 -15.79
CA ASP A 245 11.63 -62.64 -15.24
C ASP A 245 10.88 -63.94 -15.56
N LYS A 246 11.35 -64.64 -16.61
CA LYS A 246 10.85 -65.95 -16.99
C LYS A 246 11.46 -66.97 -16.02
N ALA A 247 10.77 -67.20 -14.92
CA ALA A 247 11.05 -68.31 -14.03
C ALA A 247 10.71 -69.64 -14.73
N ASP A 248 11.72 -70.46 -14.98
CA ASP A 248 11.53 -71.91 -15.02
C ASP A 248 12.77 -72.64 -14.48
N SER A 249 12.49 -73.68 -13.70
CA SER A 249 13.37 -74.73 -13.14
C SER A 249 14.30 -74.43 -11.93
N THR A 250 13.80 -74.81 -10.75
CA THR A 250 14.38 -75.75 -9.76
C THR A 250 15.88 -75.66 -9.38
N GLY A 251 16.14 -75.44 -8.08
CA GLY A 251 17.46 -75.29 -7.41
C GLY A 251 18.36 -76.55 -7.33
N PRO A 252 19.28 -76.71 -6.34
CA PRO A 252 19.35 -76.07 -5.01
C PRO A 252 20.67 -75.35 -4.64
N VAL A 253 20.58 -74.60 -3.54
CA VAL A 253 21.62 -73.90 -2.74
C VAL A 253 22.60 -74.90 -2.09
N PRO A 254 23.92 -74.62 -2.04
CA PRO A 254 24.59 -74.05 -0.84
C PRO A 254 25.75 -73.10 -1.22
N GLU A 255 26.44 -72.33 -0.39
CA GLU A 255 26.51 -72.09 1.05
C GLU A 255 27.20 -70.72 1.22
N LEU A 256 26.88 -70.01 2.30
CA LEU A 256 27.53 -68.77 2.70
C LEU A 256 29.01 -69.02 3.03
N ASN A 257 29.92 -68.26 2.43
CA ASN A 257 31.27 -68.14 2.95
C ASN A 257 31.63 -66.68 3.19
N ASP A 258 31.93 -66.44 4.46
CA ASP A 258 32.25 -65.19 5.13
C ASP A 258 33.71 -64.82 4.84
N SER A 259 34.00 -63.58 4.46
CA SER A 259 35.24 -62.89 4.85
C SER A 259 35.32 -61.43 4.38
N PRO A 260 36.06 -60.56 5.12
CA PRO A 260 35.78 -59.14 5.22
C PRO A 260 36.76 -58.28 4.41
N GLY A 261 36.26 -57.17 3.86
CA GLY A 261 37.05 -56.24 3.05
C GLY A 261 36.71 -54.77 3.31
N ILE A 262 37.31 -54.24 4.37
CA ILE A 262 37.66 -52.83 4.66
C ILE A 262 37.67 -51.91 3.43
N TRP A 263 37.10 -50.69 3.54
CA TRP A 263 37.57 -49.34 3.10
C TRP A 263 36.38 -48.35 3.29
N LYS A 264 36.11 -47.74 4.46
CA LYS A 264 36.59 -46.40 4.94
C LYS A 264 37.05 -45.48 3.79
N TRP A 265 36.52 -44.28 3.52
CA TRP A 265 36.34 -43.09 4.37
C TRP A 265 35.63 -41.91 3.62
N LEU A 266 35.04 -40.98 4.42
CA LEU A 266 34.90 -39.51 4.27
C LEU A 266 34.12 -38.95 3.05
N SER A 267 32.95 -38.26 3.14
CA SER A 267 32.44 -37.10 3.92
C SER A 267 33.07 -35.74 3.62
N ILE A 268 32.24 -34.77 3.21
CA ILE A 268 32.24 -33.30 3.46
C ILE A 268 30.75 -32.91 3.27
N GLY A 269 30.03 -32.16 4.11
CA GLY A 269 30.40 -31.25 5.20
C GLY A 269 29.56 -29.98 4.99
N LEU A 270 28.67 -29.66 5.92
CA LEU A 270 27.77 -28.50 5.88
C LEU A 270 28.15 -27.56 7.03
N LEU A 271 28.35 -26.29 6.67
CA LEU A 271 28.20 -25.10 7.51
C LEU A 271 27.35 -24.12 6.70
#